data_AF-A0A7C1EJ31-F1
#
_entry.id   AF-A0A7C1EJ31-F1
#
_cell.length_a   1.000
_cell.length_b   1.000
_cell.length_c   1.000
_cell.angle_alpha   90.00
_cell.angle_beta   90.00
_cell.angle_gamma   90.00
#
_symmetry.space_group_name_H-M   'P 1'
#
loop_
_entity.id
_entity.type
_entity.pdbx_description
1 polymer ?
#
loop_
_entity_poly.entity_id
_entity_poly.type
_entity_poly.pdbx_seq_one_letter_code
_entity_poly.pdbx_strand_id
1 'polypeptide(L)'
;MPRRIGTLSEKSLHAALKAYYAQPGDVLEGSLEGYVVDIVRPMNDPGGCQCIEIQTRRLGQMKSKLYTLLDRYPVQVIYPIAQPPPDSANLVLDVSGASPVLI
;
A
#
# COMPACT_ATOMS: atom_id res chain seq x y z
N MET A 1 1.57 20.87 8.31
CA MET A 1 0.69 20.02 9.14
C MET A 1 0.63 18.64 8.50
N PRO A 2 1.07 17.56 9.15
CA PRO A 2 0.94 16.22 8.57
C PRO A 2 -0.54 15.85 8.51
N ARG A 3 -1.02 15.47 7.32
CA ARG A 3 -2.41 15.10 7.08
C ARG A 3 -2.65 13.72 7.72
N ARG A 4 -3.51 13.66 8.74
CA ARG A 4 -3.85 12.40 9.42
C ARG A 4 -4.53 11.44 8.44
N ILE A 5 -3.94 10.27 8.24
CA ILE A 5 -4.45 9.22 7.35
C ILE A 5 -5.84 8.71 7.80
N GLY A 6 -6.11 8.72 9.11
CA GLY A 6 -7.34 8.19 9.70
C GLY A 6 -8.61 9.05 9.57
N THR A 7 -8.56 10.25 8.98
CA THR A 7 -9.73 11.16 8.88
C THR A 7 -10.32 11.25 7.47
N LEU A 8 -9.81 10.48 6.51
CA LEU A 8 -10.22 10.52 5.11
C LEU A 8 -11.20 9.38 4.80
N SER A 9 -12.21 9.66 3.95
CA SER A 9 -13.00 8.60 3.33
C SER A 9 -12.10 7.76 2.44
N GLU A 10 -12.43 6.49 2.23
CA GLU A 10 -11.58 5.55 1.48
C GLU A 10 -11.13 6.08 0.12
N LYS A 11 -12.06 6.57 -0.72
CA LYS A 11 -11.72 7.12 -2.04
C LYS A 11 -10.78 8.33 -1.92
N SER A 12 -11.03 9.18 -0.92
CA SER A 12 -10.17 10.35 -0.68
C SER A 12 -8.80 9.99 -0.10
N LEU A 13 -8.70 8.88 0.64
CA LEU A 13 -7.44 8.34 1.15
C LEU A 13 -6.64 7.66 0.03
N HIS A 14 -7.29 6.84 -0.79
CA HIS A 14 -6.68 6.18 -1.95
C HIS A 14 -6.10 7.21 -2.92
N ALA A 15 -6.89 8.21 -3.32
CA ALA A 15 -6.42 9.29 -4.20
C ALA A 15 -5.27 10.10 -3.57
N ALA A 16 -5.34 10.38 -2.26
CA ALA A 16 -4.28 11.07 -1.54
C ALA A 16 -2.97 10.29 -1.51
N LEU A 17 -3.03 8.98 -1.23
CA LEU A 17 -1.87 8.10 -1.25
C LEU A 17 -1.33 7.95 -2.67
N LYS A 18 -2.19 7.84 -3.69
CA LYS A 18 -1.77 7.77 -5.09
C LYS A 18 -0.97 9.00 -5.48
N ALA A 19 -1.48 10.19 -5.16
CA ALA A 19 -0.76 11.44 -5.40
C ALA A 19 0.54 11.54 -4.59
N TYR A 20 0.58 11.03 -3.36
CA TYR A 20 1.76 11.07 -2.51
C TYR A 20 2.88 10.13 -3.00
N TYR A 21 2.53 8.96 -3.52
CA TYR A 21 3.49 7.96 -4.00
C TYR A 21 3.92 8.17 -5.46
N ALA A 22 3.18 8.96 -6.23
CA ALA A 22 3.49 9.25 -7.63
C ALA A 22 4.81 10.02 -7.79
N GLN A 23 5.56 9.67 -8.83
CA GLN A 23 6.81 10.29 -9.23
C GLN A 23 6.76 10.68 -10.72
N PRO A 24 7.60 11.64 -11.16
CA PRO A 24 7.72 11.96 -12.58
C PRO A 24 8.09 10.71 -13.41
N GLY A 25 7.35 10.47 -14.48
CA GLY A 25 7.54 9.30 -15.35
C GLY A 25 6.66 8.10 -15.00
N ASP A 26 5.95 8.12 -13.87
CA ASP A 26 4.95 7.11 -13.56
C ASP A 26 3.74 7.22 -14.52
N VAL A 27 3.17 6.06 -14.87
CA VAL A 27 1.85 5.97 -15.51
C VAL A 27 0.82 5.65 -14.42
N LEU A 28 -0.09 6.59 -14.16
CA LEU A 28 -1.18 6.39 -13.21
C LEU A 28 -2.34 5.64 -13.87
N GLU A 29 -2.94 4.70 -13.14
CA GLU A 29 -4.06 3.88 -13.64
C GLU A 29 -3.72 3.14 -14.95
N GLY A 30 -2.49 2.67 -15.04
CA GLY A 30 -1.96 1.96 -16.21
C GLY A 30 -2.55 0.56 -16.37
N SER A 31 -2.79 0.15 -17.61
CA SER A 31 -3.26 -1.21 -17.92
C SER A 31 -2.07 -2.17 -18.09
N LEU A 32 -2.04 -3.25 -17.29
CA LEU A 32 -1.04 -4.33 -17.37
C LEU A 32 -1.73 -5.69 -17.20
N GLU A 33 -1.49 -6.60 -18.15
CA GLU A 33 -2.00 -8.00 -18.10
C GLU A 33 -3.52 -8.09 -17.83
N GLY A 34 -4.29 -7.17 -18.40
CA GLY A 34 -5.75 -7.11 -18.24
C GLY A 34 -6.24 -6.49 -16.92
N TYR A 35 -5.33 -5.97 -16.09
CA TYR A 35 -5.66 -5.26 -14.85
C TYR A 35 -5.29 -3.77 -14.94
N VAL A 36 -6.05 -2.93 -14.24
CA VAL A 36 -5.69 -1.53 -14.01
C VAL A 36 -4.85 -1.44 -12.75
N VAL A 37 -3.61 -0.98 -12.88
CA VAL A 37 -2.62 -0.80 -11.80
C VAL A 37 -2.59 0.66 -11.38
N ASP A 38 -2.56 0.93 -10.07
CA ASP A 38 -2.65 2.30 -9.55
C ASP A 38 -1.50 3.19 -10.03
N ILE A 39 -0.27 2.67 -9.97
CA ILE A 39 0.94 3.34 -10.46
C ILE A 39 1.84 2.30 -11.13
N VAL A 40 2.16 2.52 -12.40
CA VAL A 40 3.16 1.75 -13.14
C VAL A 40 4.43 2.61 -13.23
N ARG A 41 5.49 2.14 -12.59
CA ARG A 41 6.77 2.87 -12.51
C ARG A 41 7.82 2.23 -13.41
N PRO A 42 8.35 2.95 -14.41
CA PRO A 42 9.48 2.46 -15.21
C PRO A 42 10.70 2.15 -14.33
N MET A 43 11.40 1.06 -14.62
CA MET A 43 12.65 0.70 -13.95
C MET A 43 13.80 0.71 -14.96
N ASN A 44 15.01 1.01 -14.48
CA ASN A 44 16.22 1.01 -15.31
C ASN A 44 16.85 -0.39 -15.46
N ASP A 45 16.35 -1.39 -14.72
CA ASP A 45 16.77 -2.78 -14.79
C ASP A 45 16.04 -3.50 -15.95
N PRO A 46 16.56 -4.61 -16.53
CA PRO A 46 15.93 -5.28 -17.68
C PRO A 46 14.51 -5.81 -17.42
N GLY A 47 14.06 -5.80 -16.16
CA GLY A 47 12.73 -6.23 -15.71
C GLY A 47 11.57 -5.28 -16.02
N GLY A 48 11.80 -4.18 -16.76
CA GLY A 48 10.73 -3.34 -17.31
C GLY A 48 10.14 -2.33 -16.32
N CYS A 49 9.06 -2.67 -15.61
CA CYS A 49 8.35 -1.73 -14.74
C CYS A 49 7.89 -2.37 -13.43
N GLN A 50 7.78 -1.55 -12.38
CA GLN A 50 7.20 -1.90 -11.09
C GLN A 50 5.71 -1.58 -11.07
N CYS A 51 4.91 -2.51 -10.54
CA CYS A 51 3.49 -2.29 -10.25
C CYS A 51 3.33 -1.85 -8.79
N ILE A 52 2.71 -0.69 -8.54
CA ILE A 52 2.39 -0.23 -7.19
C ILE A 52 0.87 -0.16 -7.05
N GLU A 53 0.33 -0.87 -6.07
CA GLU A 53 -1.10 -0.96 -5.75
C GLU A 53 -1.40 -0.29 -4.42
N ILE A 54 -2.45 0.51 -4.36
CA ILE A 54 -2.88 1.16 -3.12
C ILE A 54 -4.18 0.52 -2.66
N GLN A 55 -4.11 -0.12 -1.50
CA GLN A 55 -5.25 -0.78 -0.88
C GLN A 55 -5.58 -0.11 0.43
N THR A 56 -6.80 0.39 0.58
CA THR A 56 -7.28 1.07 1.80
C THR A 56 -8.32 0.25 2.57
N ARG A 57 -8.62 -0.98 2.09
CA ARG A 57 -9.57 -1.92 2.70
C ARG A 57 -9.13 -3.39 2.65
N ARG A 58 -9.77 -4.22 1.83
CA ARG A 58 -9.61 -5.68 1.90
C ARG A 58 -8.54 -6.15 0.91
N LEU A 59 -7.40 -6.60 1.44
CA LEU A 59 -6.33 -7.21 0.63
C LEU A 59 -6.75 -8.50 -0.08
N GLY A 60 -7.78 -9.20 0.41
CA GLY A 60 -8.26 -10.45 -0.20
C GLY A 60 -8.70 -10.34 -1.67
N GLN A 61 -9.13 -9.14 -2.10
CA GLN A 61 -9.50 -8.88 -3.50
C GLN A 61 -8.29 -8.85 -4.45
N MET A 62 -7.07 -8.81 -3.91
CA MET A 62 -5.84 -8.80 -4.71
C MET A 62 -5.33 -10.17 -5.10
N LYS A 63 -5.90 -11.26 -4.57
CA LYS A 63 -5.34 -12.60 -4.76
C LYS A 63 -5.19 -12.98 -6.25
N SER A 64 -6.24 -12.81 -7.06
CA SER A 64 -6.21 -13.13 -8.49
C SER A 64 -5.27 -12.23 -9.29
N LYS A 65 -5.27 -10.93 -8.99
CA LYS A 65 -4.38 -9.95 -9.63
C LYS A 65 -2.90 -10.23 -9.30
N LEU A 66 -2.59 -10.52 -8.04
CA LEU A 66 -1.22 -10.84 -7.61
C LEU A 66 -0.70 -12.12 -8.27
N TYR A 67 -1.53 -13.17 -8.41
CA TYR A 67 -1.11 -14.37 -9.15
C TYR A 67 -0.72 -14.07 -10.60
N THR A 68 -1.31 -13.07 -11.23
CA THR A 68 -0.99 -12.72 -12.62
C THR A 68 0.23 -11.80 -12.69
N LEU A 69 0.34 -10.83 -11.79
CA LEU A 69 1.37 -9.79 -11.87
C LEU A 69 2.72 -10.22 -11.29
N LEU A 70 2.74 -11.02 -10.22
CA LEU A 70 3.98 -11.37 -9.50
C LEU A 70 4.95 -12.21 -10.34
N ASP A 71 4.47 -12.94 -11.34
CA ASP A 71 5.31 -13.73 -12.24
C ASP A 71 6.13 -12.86 -13.21
N ARG A 72 5.71 -11.61 -13.44
CA ARG A 72 6.25 -10.75 -14.50
C ARG A 72 6.79 -9.43 -14.01
N TYR A 73 6.25 -8.92 -12.90
CA TYR A 73 6.55 -7.58 -12.42
C TYR A 73 6.80 -7.59 -10.91
N PRO A 74 7.76 -6.78 -10.43
CA PRO A 74 7.81 -6.43 -9.02
C PRO A 74 6.51 -5.74 -8.61
N VAL A 75 5.80 -6.29 -7.61
CA VAL A 75 4.57 -5.69 -7.09
C VAL A 75 4.81 -5.14 -5.69
N GLN A 76 4.48 -3.87 -5.48
CA GLN A 76 4.45 -3.23 -4.17
C GLN A 76 3.00 -2.90 -3.80
N VAL A 77 2.55 -3.37 -2.63
CA VAL A 77 1.23 -3.02 -2.10
C VAL A 77 1.38 -2.02 -0.96
N ILE A 78 0.75 -0.86 -1.10
CA ILE A 78 0.64 0.17 -0.08
C ILE A 78 -0.67 -0.04 0.67
N TYR A 79 -0.55 -0.33 1.96
CA TYR A 79 -1.70 -0.50 2.85
C TYR A 79 -1.56 0.43 4.06
N PRO A 80 -2.41 1.48 4.19
CA PRO A 80 -2.30 2.41 5.30
C PRO A 80 -2.72 1.72 6.60
N ILE A 81 -1.85 1.78 7.60
CA ILE A 81 -2.20 1.43 8.97
C ILE A 81 -2.80 2.65 9.66
N ALA A 82 -3.92 2.45 10.37
CA ALA A 82 -4.47 3.50 11.20
C ALA A 82 -3.44 3.84 12.29
N GLN A 83 -3.08 5.11 12.41
CA GLN A 83 -2.34 5.56 13.57
C GLN A 83 -3.27 5.41 14.79
N PRO A 84 -2.85 4.72 15.86
CA PRO A 84 -3.60 4.72 17.11
C PRO A 84 -3.79 6.17 17.57
N PRO A 85 -4.91 6.52 18.22
CA PRO A 85 -5.01 7.81 18.89
C PRO A 85 -3.80 8.02 19.83
N PRO A 86 -3.32 9.26 20.01
CA PRO A 86 -2.07 9.55 20.70
C PRO A 86 -1.98 9.00 22.13
N ASP A 87 -3.12 8.67 22.75
CA ASP A 87 -3.23 8.11 24.10
C ASP A 87 -3.33 6.57 24.14
N SER A 88 -3.15 5.89 23.00
CA SER A 88 -3.08 4.43 22.96
C SER A 88 -1.65 4.03 23.31
N ALA A 89 -1.43 3.61 24.55
CA ALA A 89 -0.15 3.02 24.97
C ALA A 89 0.29 1.94 23.95
N ASN A 90 1.56 1.97 23.56
CA ASN A 90 2.16 1.01 22.64
C ASN A 90 1.97 -0.41 23.18
N LEU A 91 0.95 -1.12 22.70
CA LEU A 91 0.81 -2.54 22.95
C LEU A 91 1.84 -3.26 22.08
N VAL A 92 3.04 -3.45 22.61
CA VAL A 92 4.03 -4.37 22.00
C VAL A 92 3.43 -5.77 22.15
N LEU A 93 3.02 -6.36 21.03
CA LEU A 93 2.73 -7.79 20.97
C LEU A 93 4.07 -8.52 21.06
N ASP A 94 4.44 -8.91 22.27
CA ASP A 94 5.51 -9.87 22.49
C ASP A 94 5.05 -11.24 21.98
N VAL A 95 5.60 -11.65 20.83
CA VAL A 95 5.39 -12.99 20.26
C VAL A 95 6.17 -14.08 21.01
N SER A 96 6.82 -13.76 22.13
CA SER A 96 7.52 -14.70 22.99
C SER A 96 6.81 -14.99 24.33
N GLY A 97 5.48 -15.04 24.34
CA GLY A 97 4.74 -15.81 25.35
C GLY A 97 5.03 -15.51 26.83
N ALA A 98 5.43 -14.27 27.17
CA ALA A 98 5.55 -13.82 28.56
C ALA A 98 4.65 -12.59 28.78
N SER A 99 3.93 -12.60 29.89
CA SER A 99 2.88 -11.66 30.29
C SER A 99 3.18 -10.17 30.04
N PRO A 100 2.15 -9.34 29.78
CA PRO A 100 2.33 -7.93 29.48
C PRO A 100 2.93 -7.17 30.67
N VAL A 101 3.98 -6.38 30.41
CA VAL A 101 4.50 -5.36 31.32
C VAL A 101 4.04 -4.00 30.82
N LEU A 102 3.34 -3.25 31.69
CA LEU A 102 2.90 -1.88 31.42
C LEU A 102 4.11 -0.94 31.55
N ILE A 103 4.38 -0.14 30.52
CA ILE A 103 5.33 0.99 30.57
C ILE A 103 4.58 2.27 30.19
#